data_AF-A0AAQ3L5T9-F1
#
_entry.id   AF-A0AAQ3L5T9-F1
#
_cell.length_a   1.000
_cell.length_b   1.000
_cell.length_c   1.000
_cell.angle_alpha   90.00
_cell.angle_beta   90.00
_cell.angle_gamma   90.00
#
_symmetry.space_group_name_H-M   'P 1'
#
loop_
_entity.id
_entity.type
_entity.pdbx_description
1 polymer ?
#
loop_
_entity_poly.entity_id
_entity_poly.type
_entity_poly.pdbx_seq_one_letter_code
_entity_poly.pdbx_strand_id
1 'polypeptide(L)'
;MSLLFGPPPPSPGGPPKPPAPTPQPNPGPATPPPVIIHDSDNSSGSKVRLAGKESFRGKWKRTDGDYTLEVGEIKDDNTAQVKYFNPNPINVESTRFVKKDGKWVMTVILRDKGYDGSKYLLFYDSNGPALKGRYTVGTTGQKYDVTFKRLKKSE
;
A
#
# COMPACT_ATOMS: atom_id res chain seq x y z
N MET A 1 20.35 23.26 57.67
CA MET A 1 20.25 22.07 56.79
C MET A 1 19.40 22.44 55.58
N SER A 2 20.02 22.71 54.43
CA SER A 2 19.30 22.99 53.18
C SER A 2 19.55 21.83 52.22
N LEU A 3 18.50 21.08 51.89
CA LEU A 3 18.56 19.99 50.92
C LEU A 3 18.43 20.58 49.51
N LEU A 4 19.50 20.52 48.73
CA LEU A 4 19.51 20.87 47.31
C LEU A 4 18.89 19.71 46.53
N PHE A 5 17.69 19.91 45.98
CA PHE A 5 17.12 19.02 44.98
C PHE A 5 17.77 19.32 43.63
N GLY A 6 18.53 18.35 43.10
CA GLY A 6 19.07 18.42 41.74
C GLY A 6 17.97 18.37 40.68
N PRO A 7 18.27 18.76 39.43
CA PRO A 7 17.31 18.72 38.33
C PRO A 7 16.82 17.28 38.08
N PRO A 8 15.55 17.10 37.67
CA PRO A 8 15.00 15.78 37.36
C PRO A 8 15.78 15.13 36.20
N PRO A 9 15.92 13.79 36.21
CA PRO A 9 16.56 13.09 35.11
C PRO A 9 15.79 13.29 33.80
N PRO A 10 16.47 13.32 32.63
CA PRO A 10 15.80 13.39 31.34
C PRO A 10 14.87 12.19 31.17
N SER A 11 13.67 12.43 30.63
CA SER A 11 12.69 11.38 30.33
C SER A 11 13.33 10.29 29.46
N PRO A 12 13.05 9.00 29.71
CA PRO A 12 13.52 7.93 28.84
C PRO A 12 13.01 8.21 27.43
N GLY A 13 13.94 8.34 26.48
CA GLY A 13 13.64 8.61 25.08
C GLY A 13 12.54 7.67 24.60
N GLY A 14 11.51 8.27 23.99
CA GLY A 14 10.45 7.51 23.34
C GLY A 14 11.05 6.45 22.42
N PRO A 15 10.32 5.35 22.18
CA PRO A 15 10.89 4.26 21.44
C PRO A 15 11.30 4.71 20.02
N PRO A 16 12.34 4.12 19.42
CA PRO A 16 12.89 4.60 18.15
C PRO A 16 11.76 4.70 17.13
N LYS A 17 11.68 5.86 16.48
CA LYS A 17 10.90 6.07 15.27
C LYS A 17 11.19 4.88 14.35
N PRO A 18 10.19 4.16 13.80
CA PRO A 18 10.43 3.19 12.76
C PRO A 18 11.31 3.85 11.71
N PRO A 19 12.26 3.12 11.11
CA PRO A 19 13.04 3.68 10.03
C PRO A 19 12.05 4.33 9.07
N ALA A 20 12.23 5.64 8.82
CA ALA A 20 11.68 6.20 7.61
C ALA A 20 12.08 5.21 6.51
N PRO A 21 11.18 4.87 5.55
CA PRO A 21 11.65 4.14 4.38
C PRO A 21 12.90 4.88 3.94
N THR A 22 14.04 4.19 3.97
CA THR A 22 15.31 4.77 3.56
C THR A 22 14.99 5.44 2.23
N PRO A 23 15.33 6.72 2.01
CA PRO A 23 15.31 7.27 0.67
C PRO A 23 16.32 6.42 -0.11
N GLN A 24 15.85 5.31 -0.68
CA GLN A 24 16.57 4.66 -1.73
C GLN A 24 16.69 5.74 -2.80
N PRO A 25 17.89 5.99 -3.34
CA PRO A 25 18.01 6.90 -4.48
C PRO A 25 16.93 6.50 -5.47
N ASN A 26 16.14 7.48 -5.89
CA ASN A 26 15.12 7.33 -6.93
C ASN A 26 15.59 6.26 -7.94
N PRO A 27 14.89 5.13 -8.14
CA PRO A 27 14.67 4.80 -9.52
C PRO A 27 13.86 5.99 -10.03
N GLY A 28 14.47 6.84 -10.85
CA GLY A 28 13.73 7.84 -11.61
C GLY A 28 12.52 7.16 -12.28
N PRO A 29 11.51 7.93 -12.72
CA PRO A 29 10.39 7.33 -13.44
C PRO A 29 10.96 6.45 -14.55
N ALA A 30 10.70 5.14 -14.48
CA ALA A 30 10.85 4.30 -15.64
C ALA A 30 9.87 4.89 -16.66
N THR A 31 10.42 5.56 -17.67
CA THR A 31 9.69 6.01 -18.84
C THR A 31 8.83 4.84 -19.33
N PRO A 32 7.52 5.02 -19.54
CA PRO A 32 6.74 3.98 -20.19
C PRO A 32 7.36 3.71 -21.57
N PRO A 33 7.48 2.45 -22.00
CA PRO A 33 7.81 2.17 -23.39
C PRO A 33 6.75 2.82 -24.31
N PRO A 34 7.12 3.25 -25.52
CA PRO A 34 6.13 3.70 -26.50
C PRO A 34 5.11 2.57 -26.72
N VAL A 35 3.83 2.93 -26.66
CA VAL A 35 2.73 2.06 -27.05
C VAL A 35 2.92 1.73 -28.52
N ILE A 36 3.46 0.54 -28.82
CA ILE A 36 3.34 -0.01 -30.17
C ILE A 36 1.96 -0.66 -30.24
N ILE A 37 1.03 0.06 -30.87
CA ILE A 37 -0.25 -0.50 -31.29
C ILE A 37 0.08 -1.47 -32.42
N HIS A 38 0.07 -2.77 -32.14
CA HIS A 38 -0.03 -3.76 -33.20
C HIS A 38 -1.51 -3.87 -33.53
N ASP A 39 -1.93 -3.19 -34.59
CA ASP A 39 -3.19 -3.47 -35.25
C ASP A 39 -3.14 -4.89 -35.80
N SER A 40 -3.87 -5.79 -35.17
CA SER A 40 -4.36 -7.00 -35.80
C SER A 40 -5.71 -7.33 -35.19
N ASP A 41 -6.71 -6.91 -35.97
CA ASP A 41 -8.13 -7.19 -35.87
C ASP A 41 -8.42 -8.65 -35.50
N ASN A 42 -9.14 -8.84 -34.39
CA ASN A 42 -10.24 -9.78 -34.37
C ASN A 42 -11.33 -9.25 -33.43
N SER A 43 -12.25 -8.49 -34.01
CA SER A 43 -13.47 -8.02 -33.38
C SER A 43 -14.33 -9.19 -32.86
N SER A 44 -14.41 -9.32 -31.53
CA SER A 44 -15.59 -9.86 -30.84
C SER A 44 -15.73 -9.20 -29.46
N GLY A 45 -16.36 -8.02 -29.45
CA GLY A 45 -17.11 -7.49 -28.30
C GLY A 45 -16.44 -7.51 -26.92
N SER A 46 -15.15 -7.20 -26.79
CA SER A 46 -14.52 -7.06 -25.47
C SER A 46 -14.84 -5.69 -24.86
N LYS A 47 -16.05 -5.54 -24.32
CA LYS A 47 -16.31 -4.51 -23.30
C LYS A 47 -15.26 -4.73 -22.21
N VAL A 48 -14.27 -3.85 -22.11
CA VAL A 48 -13.21 -3.91 -21.08
C VAL A 48 -13.88 -4.15 -19.73
N ARG A 49 -13.85 -5.39 -19.24
CA ARG A 49 -14.45 -5.73 -17.96
C ARG A 49 -13.52 -5.13 -16.91
N LEU A 50 -13.90 -3.96 -16.39
CA LEU A 50 -13.24 -3.36 -15.24
C LEU A 50 -13.16 -4.39 -14.13
N ALA A 51 -11.96 -4.58 -13.58
CA ALA A 51 -11.73 -5.54 -12.52
C ALA A 51 -12.66 -5.24 -11.33
N GLY A 52 -13.36 -6.26 -10.83
CA GLY A 52 -14.22 -6.15 -9.65
C GLY A 52 -13.40 -6.04 -8.36
N LYS A 53 -14.06 -5.72 -7.24
CA LYS A 53 -13.40 -5.70 -5.91
C LYS A 53 -12.71 -7.03 -5.60
N GLU A 54 -13.32 -8.15 -5.99
CA GLU A 54 -12.77 -9.50 -5.78
C GLU A 54 -11.36 -9.69 -6.38
N SER A 55 -10.99 -8.92 -7.42
CA SER A 55 -9.65 -8.98 -8.01
C SER A 55 -8.55 -8.53 -7.04
N PHE A 56 -8.88 -7.85 -5.94
CA PHE A 56 -7.94 -7.45 -4.90
C PHE A 56 -7.64 -8.56 -3.90
N ARG A 57 -8.49 -9.60 -3.78
CA ARG A 57 -8.30 -10.66 -2.79
C ARG A 57 -7.04 -11.45 -3.04
N GLY A 58 -6.31 -11.79 -1.99
CA GLY A 58 -5.08 -12.58 -2.04
C GLY A 58 -3.92 -11.95 -1.27
N LYS A 59 -2.76 -12.61 -1.37
CA LYS A 59 -1.50 -12.14 -0.80
C LYS A 59 -0.68 -11.44 -1.87
N TRP A 60 -0.07 -10.33 -1.50
CA TRP A 60 0.62 -9.43 -2.40
C TRP A 60 1.95 -9.02 -1.80
N LYS A 61 3.03 -9.05 -2.59
CA LYS A 61 4.36 -8.60 -2.17
C LYS A 61 4.74 -7.34 -2.93
N ARG A 62 5.22 -6.32 -2.21
CA ARG A 62 5.69 -5.08 -2.84
C ARG A 62 6.95 -5.36 -3.65
N THR A 63 7.11 -4.72 -4.80
CA THR A 63 8.22 -5.04 -5.72
C THR A 63 9.57 -4.47 -5.29
N ASP A 64 9.56 -3.53 -4.35
CA ASP A 64 10.72 -2.76 -3.87
C ASP A 64 11.19 -3.19 -2.47
N GLY A 65 10.66 -4.29 -1.93
CA GLY A 65 11.08 -4.83 -0.63
C GLY A 65 10.20 -6.00 -0.15
N ASP A 66 10.41 -6.44 1.08
CA ASP A 66 9.73 -7.62 1.65
C ASP A 66 8.37 -7.33 2.29
N TYR A 67 7.81 -6.16 2.01
CA TYR A 67 6.50 -5.75 2.48
C TYR A 67 5.40 -6.60 1.86
N THR A 68 4.46 -7.05 2.68
CA THR A 68 3.30 -7.83 2.18
C THR A 68 1.98 -7.23 2.61
N LEU A 69 0.99 -7.38 1.73
CA LEU A 69 -0.39 -7.01 1.93
C LEU A 69 -1.25 -8.24 1.69
N GLU A 70 -2.07 -8.60 2.66
CA GLU A 70 -3.04 -9.69 2.54
C GLU A 70 -4.44 -9.10 2.55
N VAL A 71 -5.18 -9.31 1.46
CA VAL A 71 -6.58 -8.90 1.32
C VAL A 71 -7.45 -10.14 1.43
N GLY A 72 -8.22 -10.21 2.51
CA GLY A 72 -9.09 -11.32 2.86
C GLY A 72 -10.51 -11.14 2.31
N GLU A 73 -11.49 -11.23 3.20
CA GLU A 73 -12.90 -11.00 2.88
C GLU A 73 -13.14 -9.55 2.48
N ILE A 74 -13.94 -9.36 1.42
CA ILE A 74 -14.46 -8.06 1.00
C ILE A 74 -15.94 -8.04 1.31
N LYS A 75 -16.37 -7.03 2.07
CA LYS A 75 -17.75 -6.89 2.53
C LYS A 75 -18.60 -6.09 1.55
N ASP A 76 -19.91 -6.22 1.68
CA ASP A 76 -20.89 -5.50 0.86
C ASP A 76 -20.86 -3.98 1.09
N ASP A 77 -20.48 -3.55 2.30
CA ASP A 77 -20.28 -2.14 2.68
C ASP A 77 -19.02 -1.50 2.07
N ASN A 78 -18.35 -2.19 1.13
CA ASN A 78 -17.12 -1.78 0.48
C ASN A 78 -15.91 -1.69 1.42
N THR A 79 -15.91 -2.34 2.57
CA THR A 79 -14.71 -2.56 3.38
C THR A 79 -14.09 -3.93 3.10
N ALA A 80 -12.88 -4.16 3.60
CA ALA A 80 -12.22 -5.47 3.51
C ALA A 80 -11.35 -5.78 4.72
N GLN A 81 -11.22 -7.06 5.04
CA GLN A 81 -10.21 -7.52 5.98
C GLN A 81 -8.84 -7.43 5.31
N VAL A 82 -7.95 -6.58 5.84
CA VAL A 82 -6.60 -6.41 5.30
C VAL A 82 -5.58 -6.53 6.42
N LYS A 83 -4.49 -7.25 6.15
CA LYS A 83 -3.29 -7.28 6.98
C LYS A 83 -2.11 -6.73 6.20
N TYR A 84 -1.23 -6.01 6.90
CA TYR A 84 -0.01 -5.46 6.32
C TYR A 84 1.19 -5.82 7.18
N PHE A 85 2.32 -6.16 6.54
CA PHE A 85 3.53 -6.62 7.21
C PHE A 85 4.77 -5.86 6.74
N ASN A 86 5.62 -5.48 7.70
CA ASN A 86 6.95 -4.90 7.50
C ASN A 86 7.92 -5.23 8.65
N PRO A 87 8.75 -6.27 8.51
CA PRO A 87 8.35 -7.67 8.35
C PRO A 87 7.35 -8.15 9.42
N ASN A 88 7.20 -7.43 10.54
CA ASN A 88 6.19 -7.68 11.56
C ASN A 88 4.81 -7.12 11.15
N PRO A 89 3.71 -7.60 11.73
CA PRO A 89 2.38 -7.02 11.50
C PRO A 89 2.35 -5.54 11.89
N ILE A 90 1.73 -4.72 11.04
CA ILE A 90 1.42 -3.32 11.34
C ILE A 90 -0.10 -3.18 11.38
N ASN A 91 -0.61 -2.51 12.40
CA ASN A 91 -2.05 -2.33 12.55
C ASN A 91 -2.67 -1.52 11.39
N VAL A 92 -3.70 -2.11 10.79
CA VAL A 92 -4.54 -1.50 9.77
C VAL A 92 -5.74 -0.89 10.47
N GLU A 93 -5.79 0.45 10.50
CA GLU A 93 -6.90 1.17 11.11
C GLU A 93 -8.20 0.99 10.31
N SER A 94 -8.13 1.12 8.99
CA SER A 94 -9.31 1.03 8.14
C SER A 94 -8.99 0.71 6.70
N THR A 95 -10.00 0.17 6.02
CA THR A 95 -9.97 -0.13 4.59
C THR A 95 -11.29 0.27 3.96
N ARG A 96 -11.22 0.78 2.73
CA ARG A 96 -12.43 1.09 1.95
C ARG A 96 -12.17 1.07 0.46
N PHE A 97 -13.08 0.49 -0.29
CA PHE A 97 -13.16 0.59 -1.74
C PHE A 97 -14.02 1.78 -2.15
N VAL A 98 -13.51 2.55 -3.11
CA VAL A 98 -14.26 3.61 -3.78
C VAL A 98 -14.16 3.41 -5.29
N LYS A 99 -15.21 3.77 -6.03
CA LYS A 99 -15.13 3.85 -7.49
C LYS A 99 -14.56 5.21 -7.88
N LYS A 100 -13.55 5.23 -8.74
CA LYS A 100 -13.00 6.41 -9.41
C LYS A 100 -12.80 6.09 -10.88
N ASP A 101 -13.38 6.89 -11.76
CA ASP A 101 -13.27 6.73 -13.22
C ASP A 101 -13.59 5.29 -13.69
N GLY A 102 -14.65 4.73 -13.12
CA GLY A 102 -15.09 3.35 -13.37
C GLY A 102 -14.24 2.26 -12.71
N LYS A 103 -13.10 2.58 -12.10
CA LYS A 103 -12.20 1.61 -11.46
C LYS A 103 -12.41 1.56 -9.95
N TRP A 104 -12.29 0.38 -9.37
CA TRP A 104 -12.21 0.23 -7.92
C TRP A 104 -10.83 0.66 -7.42
N VAL A 105 -10.81 1.49 -6.38
CA VAL A 105 -9.61 1.92 -5.67
C VAL A 105 -9.77 1.55 -4.20
N MET A 106 -8.84 0.73 -3.68
CA MET A 106 -8.76 0.38 -2.27
C MET A 106 -7.92 1.41 -1.53
N THR A 107 -8.50 2.01 -0.51
CA THR A 107 -7.78 2.81 0.49
C THR A 107 -7.45 1.93 1.68
N VAL A 108 -6.21 1.98 2.16
CA VAL A 108 -5.77 1.31 3.39
C VAL A 108 -5.08 2.34 4.27
N ILE A 109 -5.53 2.49 5.52
CA ILE A 109 -4.92 3.39 6.50
C ILE A 109 -4.20 2.55 7.55
N LEU A 110 -2.93 2.87 7.79
CA LEU A 110 -2.08 2.22 8.79
C LEU A 110 -1.97 3.12 10.02
N ARG A 111 -2.21 2.56 11.21
CA ARG A 111 -2.03 3.27 12.47
C ARG A 111 -1.35 2.38 13.50
N ASP A 112 -0.05 2.60 13.66
CA ASP A 112 0.80 1.87 14.59
C ASP A 112 2.01 2.73 14.96
N LYS A 113 2.92 2.23 15.79
CA LYS A 113 4.16 2.91 16.13
C LYS A 113 4.93 3.30 14.86
N GLY A 114 5.01 4.62 14.65
CA GLY A 114 5.53 5.35 13.49
C GLY A 114 4.90 5.07 12.12
N TYR A 115 3.65 4.59 12.17
CA TYR A 115 2.69 4.71 11.10
C TYR A 115 1.56 5.61 11.62
N ASP A 116 1.71 6.92 11.45
CA ASP A 116 0.74 7.90 11.98
C ASP A 116 -0.30 8.25 10.92
N GLY A 117 -1.17 7.29 10.57
CA GLY A 117 -2.17 7.47 9.51
C GLY A 117 -1.60 7.37 8.09
N SER A 118 -0.46 6.69 7.92
CA SER A 118 0.09 6.41 6.59
C SER A 118 -0.91 5.65 5.73
N LYS A 119 -0.96 5.97 4.44
CA LYS A 119 -2.09 5.59 3.58
C LYS A 119 -1.66 5.01 2.25
N TYR A 120 -2.28 3.91 1.86
CA TYR A 120 -2.25 3.41 0.49
C TYR A 120 -3.52 3.77 -0.28
N LEU A 121 -3.37 4.10 -1.56
CA LEU A 121 -4.42 4.10 -2.56
C LEU A 121 -4.00 3.13 -3.65
N LEU A 122 -4.72 2.03 -3.81
CA LEU A 122 -4.35 0.93 -4.71
C LEU A 122 -5.47 0.64 -5.71
N PHE A 123 -5.13 0.37 -6.95
CA PHE A 123 -6.02 -0.14 -7.98
C PHE A 123 -5.46 -1.43 -8.57
N TYR A 124 -6.36 -2.30 -9.04
CA TYR A 124 -5.97 -3.52 -9.72
C TYR A 124 -5.60 -3.22 -11.18
N ASP A 125 -4.40 -3.63 -11.59
CA ASP A 125 -3.99 -3.62 -13.00
C ASP A 125 -4.38 -4.96 -13.64
N SER A 126 -5.20 -4.93 -14.68
CA SER A 126 -5.64 -6.12 -15.40
C SER A 126 -4.61 -6.65 -16.38
N ASN A 127 -3.61 -5.86 -16.76
CA ASN A 127 -2.57 -6.27 -17.71
C ASN A 127 -1.51 -7.19 -17.08
N GLY A 128 -1.47 -7.25 -15.74
CA GLY A 128 -0.73 -8.25 -14.99
C GLY A 128 -1.18 -8.18 -13.54
N PRO A 129 -1.43 -9.31 -12.84
CA PRO A 129 -2.11 -9.34 -11.55
C PRO A 129 -1.26 -8.61 -10.50
N ALA A 130 -1.48 -7.30 -10.42
CA ALA A 130 -0.73 -6.36 -9.63
C ALA A 130 -1.66 -5.32 -9.01
N LEU A 131 -1.33 -4.91 -7.79
CA LEU A 131 -1.91 -3.72 -7.18
C LEU A 131 -0.95 -2.57 -7.36
N LYS A 132 -1.36 -1.56 -8.12
CA LYS A 132 -0.56 -0.35 -8.37
C LYS A 132 -1.19 0.82 -7.63
N GLY A 133 -0.38 1.81 -7.29
CA GLY A 133 -0.91 3.05 -6.76
C GLY A 133 0.11 3.81 -5.94
N ARG A 134 -0.34 4.40 -4.83
CA ARG A 134 0.45 5.37 -4.08
C ARG A 134 0.43 5.12 -2.58
N TYR A 135 1.59 5.21 -1.96
CA TYR A 135 1.78 5.31 -0.53
C TYR A 135 1.97 6.78 -0.12
N THR A 136 1.33 7.22 0.95
CA THR A 136 1.51 8.54 1.56
C THR A 136 1.97 8.38 3.00
N VAL A 137 3.09 8.99 3.36
CA VAL A 137 3.62 9.00 4.74
C VAL A 137 2.74 9.90 5.60
N GLY A 138 2.19 9.36 6.68
CA GLY A 138 1.23 10.10 7.53
C GLY A 138 1.81 11.37 8.16
N THR A 139 3.07 11.31 8.61
CA THR A 139 3.73 12.42 9.32
C THR A 139 4.22 13.55 8.40
N THR A 140 4.58 13.25 7.15
CA THR A 140 5.18 14.24 6.23
C THR A 140 4.31 14.54 5.01
N GLY A 141 3.29 13.72 4.74
CA GLY A 141 2.50 13.79 3.52
C GLY A 141 3.25 13.38 2.24
N GLN A 142 4.51 12.95 2.36
CA GLN A 142 5.32 12.55 1.21
C GLN A 142 4.72 11.33 0.52
N LYS A 143 4.76 11.34 -0.81
CA LYS A 143 4.09 10.35 -1.67
C LYS A 143 5.10 9.53 -2.46
N TYR A 144 4.82 8.24 -2.60
CA TYR A 144 5.62 7.28 -3.34
C TYR A 144 4.71 6.39 -4.17
N ASP A 145 5.05 6.17 -5.43
CA ASP A 145 4.34 5.19 -6.23
C ASP A 145 4.80 3.78 -5.84
N VAL A 146 3.87 2.84 -5.78
CA VAL A 146 4.10 1.48 -5.31
C VAL A 146 3.43 0.47 -6.23
N THR A 147 4.06 -0.69 -6.34
CA THR A 147 3.52 -1.85 -7.04
C THR A 147 3.61 -3.07 -6.14
N PHE A 148 2.54 -3.83 -6.04
CA PHE A 148 2.53 -5.16 -5.44
C PHE A 148 2.24 -6.20 -6.50
N LYS A 149 3.01 -7.30 -6.49
CA LYS A 149 2.74 -8.49 -7.29
C LYS A 149 2.00 -9.52 -6.46
N ARG A 150 1.04 -10.20 -7.08
CA ARG A 150 0.32 -11.31 -6.45
C ARG A 150 1.31 -12.43 -6.12
N LEU A 151 1.32 -12.87 -4.88
CA LEU A 151 2.05 -14.07 -4.49
C LEU A 151 1.27 -15.28 -5.01
N LYS A 152 1.96 -16.19 -5.70
CA LYS A 152 1.41 -17.50 -6.00
C LYS A 152 1.16 -18.20 -4.66
N LYS A 153 0.02 -18.87 -4.54
CA LYS A 153 -0.17 -19.83 -3.46
C LYS A 153 0.88 -20.92 -3.71
N SER A 154 1.83 -21.08 -2.78
CA SER A 154 2.66 -22.28 -2.77
C SER A 154 1.71 -23.45 -2.51
N GLU A 155 1.63 -24.37 -3.47
CA GLU A 155 0.92 -25.66 -3.30
C GLU A 155 1.58 -26.50 -2.23
#